data_AF-A0A1V5LBX6-F1
#
_entry.id   AF-A0A1V5LBX6-F1
#
_cell.length_a   1.000
_cell.length_b   1.000
_cell.length_c   1.000
_cell.angle_alpha   90.00
_cell.angle_beta   90.00
_cell.angle_gamma   90.00
#
_symmetry.space_group_name_H-M   'P 1'
#
loop_
_entity.id
_entity.type
_entity.pdbx_description
1 polymer ?
#
loop_
_entity_poly.entity_id
_entity_poly.type
_entity_poly.pdbx_seq_one_letter_code
_entity_poly.pdbx_strand_id
1 'polypeptide(L)'
;MAETIYPKGFRTFSRRDNAPEFVLGTLIIDPNEFFAFVKENPDFISEYTSKEGVKSKQLKLNILKSKDGRINFTVDTYKKENDSSPF
;
A
#
# COMPACT_ATOMS: atom_id res chain seq x y z
N MET A 1 -9.42 2.03 18.46
CA MET A 1 -8.23 2.81 18.04
C MET A 1 -7.60 2.01 16.91
N ALA A 2 -7.71 2.46 15.67
CA ALA A 2 -7.14 1.72 14.54
C ALA A 2 -5.62 1.93 14.56
N GLU A 3 -4.88 0.90 14.99
CA GLU A 3 -3.42 0.93 14.94
C GLU A 3 -2.99 1.11 13.49
N THR A 4 -2.24 2.18 13.22
CA THR A 4 -1.74 2.46 11.88
C THR A 4 -0.57 1.53 11.61
N ILE A 5 -0.81 0.51 10.78
CA ILE A 5 0.20 -0.47 10.43
C ILE A 5 1.03 0.07 9.28
N TYR A 6 2.34 0.09 9.44
CA TYR A 6 3.27 0.49 8.38
C TYR A 6 3.75 -0.76 7.64
N PRO A 7 3.63 -0.83 6.31
CA PRO A 7 4.07 -2.00 5.58
C PRO A 7 5.61 -2.07 5.57
N LYS A 8 6.18 -3.24 5.86
CA LYS A 8 7.63 -3.44 5.78
C LYS A 8 8.07 -3.59 4.32
N GLY A 9 9.30 -3.18 4.04
CA GLY A 9 9.87 -3.19 2.68
C GLY A 9 9.51 -1.98 1.81
N PHE A 10 8.67 -1.06 2.26
CA PHE A 10 8.42 0.19 1.52
C PHE A 10 9.27 1.32 2.08
N ARG A 11 10.04 1.97 1.21
CA ARG A 11 10.82 3.16 1.55
C ARG A 11 10.41 4.31 0.64
N THR A 12 9.95 5.39 1.25
CA THR A 12 9.60 6.61 0.55
C THR A 12 10.70 7.63 0.62
N PHE A 13 10.94 8.28 -0.49
CA PHE A 13 11.84 9.40 -0.60
C PHE A 13 11.07 10.60 -1.11
N SER A 14 11.34 11.75 -0.49
CA SER A 14 10.83 13.03 -0.96
C SER A 14 11.25 13.28 -2.41
N ARG A 15 10.44 14.05 -3.12
CA ARG A 15 10.77 14.55 -4.46
C ARG A 15 12.18 15.16 -4.46
N ARG A 16 13.00 14.77 -5.45
CA ARG A 16 14.32 15.40 -5.68
C ARG A 16 14.12 16.81 -6.25
N ASP A 17 15.06 17.70 -5.96
CA ASP A 17 14.99 19.12 -6.38
C ASP A 17 14.73 19.31 -7.89
N ASN A 18 15.29 18.41 -8.71
CA ASN A 18 15.14 18.43 -10.18
C ASN A 18 14.07 17.47 -10.72
N ALA A 19 13.22 16.88 -9.87
CA ALA A 19 12.16 15.99 -10.34
C ALA A 19 10.98 16.82 -10.86
N PRO A 20 10.20 16.33 -11.85
CA PRO A 20 9.02 17.01 -12.38
C PRO A 20 7.93 17.30 -11.35
N GLU A 21 7.07 18.30 -11.61
CA GLU A 21 6.04 18.73 -10.65
C GLU A 21 4.97 17.70 -10.30
N PHE A 22 4.73 16.75 -11.20
CA PHE A 22 3.81 15.64 -10.98
C PHE A 22 4.40 14.51 -10.11
N VAL A 23 5.72 14.53 -9.84
CA VAL A 23 6.37 13.50 -9.01
C VAL A 23 6.25 13.90 -7.54
N LEU A 24 5.37 13.22 -6.82
CA LEU A 24 5.21 13.43 -5.38
C LEU A 24 6.43 12.91 -4.58
N GLY A 25 7.16 11.92 -5.11
CA GLY A 25 8.29 11.26 -4.46
C GLY A 25 8.68 9.96 -5.16
N THR A 26 9.63 9.24 -4.58
CA THR A 26 10.06 7.92 -5.07
C THR A 26 9.70 6.86 -4.04
N LEU A 27 9.10 5.76 -4.50
CA LEU A 27 8.85 4.58 -3.69
C LEU A 27 9.85 3.49 -4.08
N ILE A 28 10.60 2.99 -3.11
CA ILE A 28 11.43 1.80 -3.25
C ILE A 28 10.69 0.67 -2.54
N ILE A 29 10.56 -0.46 -3.23
CA ILE A 29 9.95 -1.67 -2.70
C ILE A 29 11.08 -2.70 -2.58
N ASP A 30 11.39 -3.10 -1.35
CA ASP A 30 12.20 -4.27 -1.08
C ASP A 30 11.29 -5.51 -1.16
N PRO A 31 11.43 -6.34 -2.22
CA PRO A 31 10.55 -7.48 -2.40
C PRO A 31 10.71 -8.52 -1.29
N ASN A 32 11.91 -8.68 -0.70
CA ASN A 32 12.14 -9.70 0.33
C ASN A 32 11.38 -9.35 1.62
N GLU A 33 11.54 -8.11 2.11
CA GLU A 33 10.80 -7.62 3.27
C GLU A 33 9.29 -7.55 3.00
N PHE A 34 8.90 -7.17 1.78
CA PHE A 34 7.50 -7.16 1.39
C PHE A 34 6.88 -8.56 1.43
N PHE A 35 7.52 -9.56 0.80
CA PHE A 35 7.02 -10.93 0.81
C PHE A 35 7.01 -11.54 2.22
N ALA A 36 8.01 -11.22 3.06
CA ALA A 36 8.01 -11.62 4.46
C ALA A 36 6.80 -11.02 5.20
N PHE A 37 6.57 -9.72 5.04
CA PHE A 37 5.43 -9.01 5.64
C PHE A 37 4.08 -9.59 5.22
N VAL A 38 3.91 -9.86 3.93
CA VAL A 38 2.70 -10.49 3.34
C VAL A 38 2.47 -11.89 3.92
N LYS A 39 3.53 -12.68 4.11
CA LYS A 39 3.45 -14.04 4.69
C LYS A 39 3.15 -14.02 6.19
N GLU A 40 3.74 -13.07 6.92
CA GLU A 40 3.53 -12.91 8.36
C GLU A 40 2.15 -12.32 8.68
N ASN A 41 1.59 -11.52 7.78
CA ASN A 41 0.31 -10.83 7.98
C ASN A 41 -0.69 -11.16 6.86
N PRO A 42 -1.14 -12.43 6.76
CA PRO A 42 -2.11 -12.83 5.74
C PRO A 42 -3.46 -12.12 5.92
N ASP A 43 -3.75 -11.60 7.12
CA ASP A 43 -5.02 -10.94 7.45
C ASP A 43 -5.24 -9.60 6.72
N PHE A 44 -4.15 -8.94 6.28
CA PHE A 44 -4.21 -7.70 5.49
C PHE A 44 -4.20 -7.94 3.98
N ILE A 45 -4.03 -9.19 3.56
CA ILE A 45 -3.98 -9.56 2.15
C ILE A 45 -5.39 -9.81 1.66
N SER A 46 -5.84 -8.93 0.76
CA SER A 46 -7.11 -9.12 0.08
C SER A 46 -6.88 -9.92 -1.19
N GLU A 47 -7.68 -10.96 -1.39
CA GLU A 47 -7.74 -11.64 -2.69
C GLU A 47 -8.57 -10.78 -3.63
N TYR A 48 -7.91 -10.13 -4.57
CA TYR A 48 -8.59 -9.35 -5.60
C TYR A 48 -8.75 -10.20 -6.85
N THR A 49 -9.98 -10.27 -7.35
CA THR A 49 -10.27 -10.90 -8.64
C THR A 49 -10.17 -9.81 -9.70
N SER A 50 -9.14 -9.89 -10.54
CA SER A 50 -9.05 -8.99 -11.69
C SER A 50 -10.24 -9.22 -12.63
N LYS A 51 -10.57 -8.24 -13.48
CA LYS A 51 -11.71 -8.31 -14.42
C LYS A 51 -11.66 -9.52 -15.36
N GLU A 52 -10.48 -10.13 -15.54
CA GLU A 52 -10.27 -11.36 -16.30
C GLU A 52 -10.40 -12.67 -15.47
N GLY A 53 -10.94 -12.60 -14.24
CA GLY A 53 -11.15 -13.78 -13.39
C GLY A 53 -9.89 -14.31 -12.70
N VAL A 54 -8.74 -13.64 -12.86
CA VAL A 54 -7.49 -14.01 -12.19
C VAL A 54 -7.50 -13.52 -10.74
N LYS A 55 -7.49 -14.47 -9.79
CA LYS A 55 -7.34 -14.18 -8.37
C LYS A 55 -5.88 -13.89 -8.05
N SER A 56 -5.60 -12.71 -7.52
CA SER A 56 -4.27 -12.32 -7.07
C SER A 56 -4.33 -11.79 -5.64
N LYS A 57 -3.36 -12.21 -4.83
CA LYS A 57 -3.16 -11.69 -3.47
C LYS A 57 -2.60 -10.27 -3.58
N GLN A 58 -3.38 -9.28 -3.15
CA GLN A 58 -2.98 -7.88 -3.18
C GLN A 58 -3.02 -7.29 -1.77
N LEU A 59 -1.98 -6.54 -1.42
CA LEU A 59 -1.95 -5.71 -0.22
C LEU A 59 -2.44 -4.31 -0.59
N LYS A 60 -3.44 -3.81 0.10
CA LYS A 60 -3.92 -2.45 -0.08
C LYS A 60 -3.17 -1.50 0.86
N LEU A 61 -2.63 -0.42 0.31
CA LEU A 61 -1.89 0.59 1.05
C LEU A 61 -2.52 1.96 0.83
N ASN A 62 -2.65 2.72 1.91
CA ASN A 62 -3.01 4.13 1.88
C ASN A 62 -1.76 4.98 1.71
N ILE A 63 -1.85 5.96 0.81
CA ILE A 63 -0.77 6.92 0.53
C ILE A 63 -1.10 8.21 1.27
N LEU A 64 -0.30 8.53 2.27
CA LEU A 64 -0.46 9.72 3.11
C LEU A 64 0.55 10.77 2.67
N LYS A 65 0.08 11.99 2.42
CA LYS A 65 0.95 13.14 2.18
C LYS A 65 1.04 13.98 3.45
N SER A 66 2.25 14.12 3.97
CA SER A 66 2.53 15.03 5.08
C SER A 66 2.54 16.49 4.62
N LYS A 67 2.29 17.43 5.53
CA LYS A 67 2.37 18.88 5.25
C LYS A 67 3.74 19.31 4.71
N ASP A 68 4.80 18.61 5.12
CA ASP A 68 6.19 18.78 4.66
C ASP A 68 6.46 18.21 3.25
N GLY A 69 5.43 17.68 2.56
CA GLY A 69 5.58 17.05 1.25
C GLY A 69 6.09 15.61 1.27
N ARG A 70 6.38 15.05 2.44
CA ARG A 70 6.78 13.64 2.58
C ARG A 70 5.61 12.70 2.32
N ILE A 71 5.85 11.65 1.54
CA ILE A 71 4.89 10.56 1.32
C ILE A 71 5.13 9.48 2.36
N ASN A 72 4.06 9.00 3.00
CA ASN A 72 4.06 7.82 3.84
C ASN A 72 3.07 6.79 3.29
N PHE A 73 3.31 5.52 3.61
CA PHE A 73 2.42 4.42 3.27
C PHE A 73 1.96 3.74 4.54
N THR A 74 0.68 3.42 4.62
CA THR A 74 0.10 2.68 5.73
C THR A 74 -0.78 1.58 5.17
N VAL A 75 -0.80 0.40 5.80
CA VAL A 75 -1.67 -0.69 5.39
C VAL A 75 -3.12 -0.25 5.57
N ASP A 76 -3.93 -0.44 4.53
CA ASP A 76 -5.36 -0.25 4.62
C ASP A 76 -5.97 -1.46 5.33
N THR A 77 -6.23 -1.31 6.62
CA THR A 77 -6.90 -2.34 7.43
C THR A 77 -8.42 -2.22 7.36
N TYR A 78 -8.95 -1.39 6.44
CA TYR A 78 -10.37 -1.19 6.28
C TYR A 78 -11.00 -2.39 5.56
N LYS A 79 -11.38 -3.40 6.33
CA LYS A 79 -12.26 -4.46 5.86
C LYS A 79 -13.68 -3.86 5.81
N LYS A 80 -14.23 -3.63 4.62
CA LYS A 80 -15.69 -3.45 4.49
C LYS A 80 -16.33 -4.73 5.00
N GLU A 81 -16.94 -4.70 6.18
CA GLU A 81 -18.01 -5.64 6.49
C GLU A 81 -19.11 -5.39 5.45
N ASN A 82 -19.30 -6.35 4.53
CA ASN A 82 -20.25 -6.31 3.41
C ASN A 82 -19.97 -5.27 2.30
N ASP A 83 -19.25 -5.69 1.26
CA ASP A 83 -19.49 -5.19 -0.10
C ASP A 83 -19.80 -6.37 -1.03
N SER A 84 -20.97 -6.95 -0.81
CA SER A 84 -21.66 -7.66 -1.89
C SER A 84 -22.17 -6.59 -2.86
N SER A 85 -21.33 -6.10 -3.77
CA SER A 85 -21.74 -5.18 -4.83
C SER A 85 -20.85 -5.37 -6.06
N PRO A 86 -21.39 -5.98 -7.14
CA PRO A 86 -20.67 -6.22 -8.38
C PRO A 86 -20.71 -4.95 -9.23
N PHE A 87 -19.55 -4.36 -9.52
CA PHE A 87 -19.40 -3.40 -10.62
C PHE A 87 -18.09 -3.65 -11.36
#